data_AF-A0A7H0HHA8-F1
#
_entry.id   AF-A0A7H0HHA8-F1
#
_cell.length_a   1.000
_cell.length_b   1.000
_cell.length_c   1.000
_cell.angle_alpha   90.00
_cell.angle_beta   90.00
_cell.angle_gamma   90.00
#
_symmetry.space_group_name_H-M   'P 1'
#
loop_
_entity.id
_entity.type
_entity.pdbx_description
1 polymer ?
#
loop_
_entity_poly.entity_id
_entity_poly.type
_entity_poly.pdbx_seq_one_letter_code
_entity_poly.pdbx_strand_id
1 'polypeptide(L)'
;MNDALIANVRLRLNFFIDQLAKDDPNKAAKIRDLILPTFRMIDVVLDAVRARHVGKKAGVHQVLLVLQDEPQSVFFDIQCGDFGACWGPDAATGELIDLGFRGDDPVEIYSM
;
A
#
# COMPACT_ATOMS: atom_id res chain seq x y z
N MET A 1 -8.68 1.76 18.82
CA MET A 1 -8.35 2.02 17.39
C MET A 1 -9.29 3.13 16.93
N ASN A 2 -8.81 4.15 16.22
CA ASN A 2 -9.62 5.33 15.92
C ASN A 2 -10.55 5.04 14.73
N ASP A 3 -11.80 4.65 14.99
CA ASP A 3 -12.79 4.24 13.98
C ASP A 3 -12.98 5.30 12.88
N ALA A 4 -12.78 6.58 13.21
CA ALA A 4 -12.82 7.69 12.27
C ALA A 4 -11.70 7.63 11.20
N LEU A 5 -10.51 7.15 11.57
CA LEU A 5 -9.39 7.00 10.64
C LEU A 5 -9.67 5.87 9.64
N ILE A 6 -10.19 4.75 10.13
CA ILE A 6 -10.55 3.59 9.30
C ILE A 6 -11.67 3.96 8.33
N ALA A 7 -12.69 4.71 8.79
CA ALA A 7 -13.75 5.19 7.93
C ALA A 7 -13.24 6.15 6.83
N ASN A 8 -12.34 7.08 7.19
CA ASN A 8 -11.74 8.02 6.22
C ASN A 8 -10.92 7.27 5.16
N VAL A 9 -10.13 6.29 5.60
CA VAL A 9 -9.34 5.42 4.74
C VAL A 9 -10.24 4.63 3.78
N ARG A 10 -11.31 3.99 4.27
CA ARG A 10 -12.27 3.27 3.42
C ARG A 10 -12.88 4.18 2.37
N LEU A 11 -13.21 5.41 2.74
CA LEU A 11 -13.83 6.38 1.84
C LEU A 11 -12.86 6.81 0.74
N ARG A 12 -11.58 7.02 1.07
CA ARG A 12 -10.51 7.30 0.10
C ARG A 12 -10.22 6.12 -0.82
N LEU A 13 -10.16 4.91 -0.26
CA LEU A 13 -9.97 3.67 -1.05
C LEU A 13 -11.14 3.46 -2.01
N ASN A 14 -12.39 3.63 -1.56
CA ASN A 14 -13.56 3.56 -2.43
C ASN A 14 -13.49 4.59 -3.54
N PHE A 15 -13.12 5.84 -3.22
CA PHE A 15 -12.93 6.89 -4.22
C PHE A 15 -11.85 6.50 -5.23
N PHE A 16 -10.70 5.99 -4.79
CA PHE A 16 -9.65 5.50 -5.70
C PHE A 16 -10.16 4.37 -6.60
N ILE A 17 -10.83 3.36 -6.04
CA ILE A 17 -11.40 2.24 -6.79
C ILE A 17 -12.43 2.75 -7.81
N ASP A 18 -13.24 3.74 -7.46
CA ASP A 18 -14.23 4.34 -8.37
C ASP A 18 -13.58 5.15 -9.49
N GLN A 19 -12.41 5.77 -9.26
CA GLN A 19 -11.63 6.38 -10.33
C GLN A 19 -11.02 5.30 -11.23
N LEU A 20 -10.36 4.28 -10.65
CA LEU A 20 -9.79 3.16 -11.38
C LEU A 20 -10.83 2.43 -12.22
N ALA A 21 -12.07 2.30 -11.73
CA ALA A 21 -13.15 1.64 -12.46
C ALA A 21 -13.52 2.32 -13.78
N LYS A 22 -13.18 3.60 -13.95
CA LYS A 22 -13.39 4.33 -15.20
C LYS A 22 -12.41 3.89 -16.29
N ASP A 23 -11.20 3.53 -15.89
CA ASP A 23 -10.10 3.19 -16.79
C ASP A 23 -9.93 1.67 -16.94
N ASP A 24 -10.03 0.91 -15.84
CA ASP A 24 -9.99 -0.55 -15.79
C ASP A 24 -11.01 -1.14 -14.79
N PRO A 25 -12.27 -1.39 -15.22
CA PRO A 25 -13.33 -1.89 -14.36
C PRO A 25 -13.09 -3.32 -13.83
N ASN A 26 -12.37 -4.16 -14.57
CA ASN A 26 -12.08 -5.53 -14.14
C ASN A 26 -11.08 -5.55 -12.98
N LYS A 27 -10.10 -4.66 -13.05
CA LYS A 27 -9.09 -4.46 -12.01
C LYS A 27 -9.67 -3.79 -10.76
N ALA A 28 -10.52 -2.79 -10.95
CA ALA A 28 -11.25 -2.15 -9.86
C ALA A 28 -12.14 -3.16 -9.11
N ALA A 29 -12.83 -4.05 -9.83
CA ALA A 29 -13.62 -5.13 -9.22
C ALA A 29 -12.75 -6.10 -8.41
N LYS A 30 -11.60 -6.55 -8.94
CA LYS A 30 -10.65 -7.39 -8.18
C LYS A 30 -10.18 -6.72 -6.90
N ILE A 31 -9.75 -5.47 -6.98
CA ILE A 31 -9.31 -4.68 -5.81
C ILE A 31 -10.45 -4.52 -4.81
N ARG A 32 -11.67 -4.20 -5.28
CA ARG A 32 -12.86 -4.08 -4.43
C ARG A 32 -13.14 -5.38 -3.66
N ASP A 33 -13.12 -6.51 -4.34
CA ASP A 33 -13.52 -7.79 -3.79
C ASP A 33 -12.43 -8.44 -2.91
N LEU A 34 -11.16 -8.25 -3.24
CA LEU A 34 -10.03 -8.79 -2.46
C LEU A 34 -9.63 -7.92 -1.27
N ILE A 35 -9.72 -6.58 -1.39
CA ILE A 35 -8.96 -5.65 -0.54
C ILE A 35 -9.82 -4.92 0.49
N LEU A 36 -11.04 -4.52 0.14
CA LEU A 36 -11.95 -3.89 1.12
C LEU A 36 -12.27 -4.76 2.36
N PRO A 37 -12.31 -6.11 2.27
CA PRO A 37 -12.51 -6.95 3.44
C PRO A 37 -11.26 -7.15 4.30
N THR A 38 -10.06 -6.98 3.75
CA THR A 38 -8.80 -7.47 4.33
C THR A 38 -7.74 -6.40 4.60
N PHE A 39 -7.99 -5.14 4.22
CA PHE A 39 -7.03 -4.06 4.46
C PHE A 39 -6.76 -3.90 5.97
N ARG A 40 -5.49 -3.72 6.32
CA ARG A 40 -5.05 -3.45 7.68
C ARG A 40 -3.87 -2.50 7.67
N MET A 41 -3.72 -1.73 8.75
CA MET A 41 -2.53 -0.92 8.95
C MET A 41 -1.34 -1.86 9.17
N ILE A 42 -0.25 -1.60 8.46
CA ILE A 42 1.04 -2.25 8.66
C ILE A 42 2.11 -1.18 8.83
N ASP A 43 3.17 -1.57 9.50
CA ASP A 43 4.38 -0.78 9.64
C ASP A 43 5.36 -1.23 8.57
N VAL A 44 5.80 -0.30 7.73
CA VAL A 44 6.83 -0.53 6.72
C VAL A 44 8.04 0.33 7.06
N VAL A 45 9.21 -0.29 7.09
CA VAL A 45 10.49 0.38 7.32
C VAL A 45 10.99 0.98 6.03
N LEU A 46 11.07 2.31 6.00
CA LEU A 46 11.66 3.08 4.92
C LEU A 46 13.11 3.41 5.27
N ASP A 47 14.07 2.76 4.61
CA ASP A 47 15.48 3.04 4.83
C ASP A 47 15.92 4.42 4.31
N ALA A 48 17.14 4.85 4.67
CA ALA A 48 17.66 6.17 4.31
C ALA A 48 17.96 6.37 2.82
N VAL A 49 18.09 5.29 2.04
CA VAL A 49 18.35 5.35 0.59
C VAL A 49 17.04 5.58 -0.14
N ARG A 50 16.05 4.74 0.15
CA ARG A 50 14.69 4.79 -0.42
C ARG A 50 13.95 6.02 0.05
N ALA A 51 14.10 6.42 1.33
CA ALA A 51 13.58 7.68 1.86
C ALA A 51 13.99 8.88 0.99
N ARG A 52 15.27 8.95 0.60
CA ARG A 52 15.77 10.01 -0.29
C ARG A 52 15.17 9.93 -1.69
N HIS A 53 15.00 8.72 -2.21
CA HIS A 53 14.43 8.50 -3.53
C HIS A 53 12.96 8.92 -3.62
N VAL A 54 12.17 8.62 -2.59
CA VAL A 54 10.73 8.94 -2.54
C VAL A 54 10.41 10.27 -1.83
N GLY A 55 11.44 11.05 -1.47
CA GLY A 55 11.26 12.36 -0.82
C GLY A 55 10.62 12.31 0.57
N LYS A 56 10.83 11.23 1.34
CA LYS A 56 10.27 11.03 2.68
C LYS A 56 11.34 10.94 3.75
N LYS A 57 10.93 11.00 5.02
CA LYS A 57 11.81 10.75 6.16
C LYS A 57 12.03 9.24 6.31
N ALA A 58 13.26 8.82 6.56
CA ALA A 58 13.55 7.42 6.91
C ALA A 58 12.92 7.06 8.26
N GLY A 59 12.55 5.79 8.43
CA GLY A 59 11.96 5.24 9.65
C GLY A 59 10.74 4.38 9.38
N VAL A 60 9.95 4.14 10.42
CA VAL A 60 8.71 3.36 10.33
C VAL A 60 7.58 4.23 9.80
N HIS A 61 6.92 3.76 8.74
CA HIS A 61 5.75 4.40 8.16
C HIS A 61 4.54 3.50 8.32
N GLN A 62 3.45 4.10 8.81
CA GLN A 62 2.16 3.44 8.86
C GLN A 62 1.47 3.55 7.51
N VAL A 63 1.27 2.42 6.87
CA VAL A 63 0.65 2.30 5.55
C VAL A 63 -0.47 1.26 5.60
N LEU A 64 -1.31 1.23 4.57
CA LEU A 64 -2.39 0.27 4.47
C LEU A 64 -1.95 -0.89 3.59
N LEU A 65 -1.98 -2.10 4.11
CA LEU A 65 -1.74 -3.28 3.28
C LEU A 65 -2.91 -3.45 2.30
N VAL A 66 -2.56 -3.59 1.02
CA VAL A 66 -3.48 -3.64 -0.12
C VAL A 66 -3.47 -5.06 -0.70
N LEU A 67 -2.30 -5.57 -1.07
CA LEU A 67 -2.12 -6.96 -1.47
C LEU A 67 -1.04 -7.59 -0.60
N GLN A 68 -1.30 -8.79 -0.11
CA GLN A 68 -0.32 -9.58 0.62
C GLN A 68 0.01 -10.82 -0.19
N ASP A 69 1.26 -10.93 -0.62
CA ASP A 69 1.82 -12.15 -1.16
C ASP A 69 3.29 -12.30 -0.76
N GLU A 70 3.81 -13.52 -0.79
CA GLU A 70 5.22 -13.81 -0.52
C GLU A 70 5.99 -13.91 -1.84
N PRO A 71 7.10 -13.17 -2.04
CA PRO A 71 7.82 -12.33 -1.08
C PRO A 71 7.45 -10.84 -1.08
N GLN A 72 6.53 -10.41 -1.95
CA GLN A 72 6.21 -9.00 -2.19
C GLN A 72 4.75 -8.66 -1.87
N SER A 73 4.57 -7.65 -1.02
CA SER A 73 3.27 -7.09 -0.68
C SER A 73 3.14 -5.67 -1.22
N VAL A 74 1.92 -5.26 -1.56
CA VAL A 74 1.60 -3.90 -1.98
C VAL A 74 0.85 -3.19 -0.87
N PHE A 75 1.18 -1.92 -0.66
CA PHE A 75 0.54 -1.07 0.32
C PHE A 75 0.11 0.26 -0.30
N PHE A 76 -0.80 0.95 0.37
CA PHE A 76 -1.22 2.31 0.04
C PHE A 76 -0.72 3.28 1.11
N ASP A 77 -0.05 4.32 0.66
CA ASP A 77 0.53 5.33 1.52
C ASP A 77 -0.37 6.55 1.58
N ILE A 78 -1.03 6.72 2.73
CA ILE A 78 -2.05 7.74 2.95
C ILE A 78 -1.48 9.16 2.80
N GLN A 79 -0.18 9.34 3.02
CA GLN A 79 0.45 10.67 3.01
C GLN A 79 0.64 11.20 1.59
N CYS A 80 1.02 10.35 0.64
CA CYS A 80 1.21 10.75 -0.76
C CYS A 80 0.02 10.39 -1.64
N GLY A 81 -0.84 9.47 -1.22
CA GLY A 81 -1.96 9.01 -2.03
C GLY A 81 -1.55 8.01 -3.13
N ASP A 82 -0.37 7.40 -3.00
CA ASP A 82 0.18 6.46 -3.98
C ASP A 82 0.36 5.08 -3.35
N PHE A 83 0.48 4.07 -4.21
CA PHE A 83 0.85 2.72 -3.80
C PHE A 83 2.36 2.57 -3.64
N GLY A 84 2.76 1.55 -2.91
CA GLY A 84 4.14 1.14 -2.68
C GLY A 84 4.22 -0.38 -2.63
N ALA A 85 5.41 -0.94 -2.81
CA ALA A 85 5.66 -2.35 -2.53
C ALA A 85 6.66 -2.50 -1.40
N CYS A 86 6.46 -3.52 -0.57
CA CYS A 86 7.39 -3.92 0.47
C CYS A 86 7.74 -5.41 0.38
N TRP A 87 8.93 -5.75 0.85
CA TRP A 87 9.34 -7.13 1.10
C TRP A 87 9.16 -7.50 2.56
N GLY A 88 8.98 -8.80 2.80
CA GLY A 88 9.09 -9.40 4.12
C GLY A 88 7.92 -10.31 4.48
N PRO A 89 7.78 -10.65 5.77
CA PRO A 89 8.63 -10.21 6.88
C PRO A 89 10.07 -10.72 6.74
N ASP A 90 11.05 -9.85 7.00
CA ASP A 90 12.46 -10.25 7.07
C ASP A 90 12.66 -11.40 8.09
N ALA A 91 13.40 -12.43 7.72
CA ALA A 91 13.52 -13.62 8.56
C ALA A 91 14.26 -13.37 9.89
N ALA A 92 15.08 -12.32 9.98
CA ALA A 92 15.83 -11.97 11.16
C ALA A 92 15.14 -10.90 12.02
N THR A 93 14.52 -9.88 11.39
CA THR A 93 13.92 -8.74 12.09
C THR A 93 12.39 -8.79 12.17
N GLY A 94 11.75 -9.58 11.31
CA GLY A 94 10.29 -9.63 11.17
C GLY A 94 9.70 -8.40 10.47
N GLU A 95 10.53 -7.49 9.97
CA GLU A 95 10.09 -6.20 9.43
C GLU A 95 9.66 -6.31 7.97
N LEU A 96 8.69 -5.46 7.59
CA LEU A 96 8.37 -5.21 6.19
C LEU A 96 9.20 -4.04 5.69
N ILE A 97 10.00 -4.24 4.66
CA ILE A 97 10.95 -3.24 4.14
C ILE A 97 10.36 -2.60 2.88
N ASP A 98 10.22 -1.27 2.85
CA ASP A 98 9.77 -0.55 1.65
C ASP A 98 10.77 -0.82 0.51
N LEU A 99 10.26 -1.08 -0.69
CA LEU A 99 11.04 -1.22 -1.91
C LEU A 99 11.04 0.05 -2.74
N GLY A 100 10.10 0.97 -2.50
CA GLY A 100 10.12 2.31 -3.08
C GLY A 100 9.38 2.48 -4.43
N PHE A 101 8.58 1.51 -4.86
CA PHE A 101 7.81 1.59 -6.10
C PHE A 101 6.54 2.42 -5.94
N ARG A 102 6.64 3.74 -6.14
CA ARG A 102 5.49 4.66 -6.01
C ARG A 102 4.79 4.84 -7.36
N GLY A 103 3.50 4.53 -7.39
CA GLY A 103 2.64 4.64 -8.57
C GLY A 103 1.16 4.63 -8.19
N ASP A 104 0.30 4.87 -9.17
CA ASP A 104 -1.15 4.86 -9.04
C ASP A 104 -1.77 3.47 -9.24
N ASP A 105 -1.00 2.53 -9.81
CA ASP A 105 -1.46 1.19 -10.14
C ASP A 105 -0.85 0.10 -9.23
N PRO A 106 -1.64 -0.48 -8.30
CA PRO A 106 -1.14 -1.51 -7.40
C PRO A 106 -0.79 -2.83 -8.08
N VAL A 107 -1.38 -3.16 -9.24
CA VAL A 107 -1.05 -4.41 -9.95
C VAL A 107 0.22 -4.24 -10.77
N GLU A 108 0.41 -3.07 -11.37
CA GLU A 108 1.68 -2.75 -12.04
C GLU A 108 2.82 -2.89 -11.04
N ILE A 109 2.70 -2.21 -9.90
CA ILE A 109 3.68 -2.27 -8.80
C ILE A 109 3.89 -3.71 -8.29
N TYR A 110 2.82 -4.50 -8.20
CA TYR A 110 2.93 -5.90 -7.78
C TYR A 110 3.69 -6.77 -8.81
N SER A 111 3.56 -6.46 -10.10
CA SER A 111 4.14 -7.23 -11.20
C SER A 111 5.57 -6.84 -11.59
N MET A 112 6.11 -5.77 -11.01
CA MET A 112 7.49 -5.30 -11.21
C MET A 112 8.53 -6.10 -10.43
#